data_AF-A0A7C5XJ02-F1
#
_entry.id   AF-A0A7C5XJ02-F1
#
_cell.length_a   1.000
_cell.length_b   1.000
_cell.length_c   1.000
_cell.angle_alpha   90.00
_cell.angle_beta   90.00
_cell.angle_gamma   90.00
#
_symmetry.space_group_name_H-M   'P 1'
#
loop_
_entity.id
_entity.type
_entity.pdbx_description
1 polymer ?
#
loop_
_entity_poly.entity_id
_entity_poly.type
_entity_poly.pdbx_seq_one_letter_code
_entity_poly.pdbx_strand_id
1 'polypeptide(L)'
;MEYAYYNFDSNYLYLRLDCYAAPGSEWPSGNARYKWFIDLDNNLYVSGGNVIEAEYLLFVEDTDNNGEGELYLLSDITGDGKFDEYGPWPPSNYAAYEITDVNVGAFRITENFIDMYISWSALGSPSSYGLYWVTDQENPNLNQAPTTDSRDEEIAIRVHDVAAVSQVADMTSV
;
A
#
# COMPACT_ATOMS: atom_id res chain seq x y z
N MET A 1 2.92 -9.82 10.49
CA MET A 1 2.19 -8.56 10.71
C MET A 1 1.23 -8.74 11.90
N GLU A 2 1.14 -7.78 12.83
CA GLU A 2 0.17 -7.78 13.94
C GLU A 2 -1.11 -6.99 13.62
N TYR A 3 -1.00 -5.72 13.19
CA TYR A 3 -2.14 -4.86 12.82
C TYR A 3 -1.86 -3.91 11.65
N ALA A 4 -2.90 -3.60 10.87
CA ALA A 4 -2.84 -2.59 9.83
C ALA A 4 -3.86 -1.47 10.08
N TYR A 5 -3.45 -0.23 9.84
CA TYR A 5 -4.28 0.96 10.06
C TYR A 5 -4.22 1.87 8.83
N TYR A 6 -5.26 2.67 8.67
CA TYR A 6 -5.30 3.73 7.66
C TYR A 6 -6.00 4.96 8.21
N ASN A 7 -5.69 6.11 7.64
CA ASN A 7 -6.38 7.38 7.86
C ASN A 7 -6.29 8.22 6.58
N PHE A 8 -7.03 9.30 6.46
CA PHE A 8 -6.94 10.18 5.31
C PHE A 8 -7.36 11.60 5.63
N ASP A 9 -6.89 12.53 4.81
CA ASP A 9 -7.41 13.90 4.75
C ASP A 9 -7.74 14.28 3.30
N SER A 10 -7.93 15.56 3.02
CA SER A 10 -8.27 16.06 1.68
C SER A 10 -7.16 15.88 0.64
N ASN A 11 -5.92 15.63 1.06
CA ASN A 11 -4.74 15.60 0.21
C ASN A 11 -4.08 14.23 0.17
N TYR A 12 -4.13 13.48 1.29
CA TYR A 12 -3.35 12.26 1.46
C TYR A 12 -4.15 11.10 2.02
N LEU A 13 -3.77 9.91 1.55
CA LEU A 13 -4.02 8.63 2.21
C LEU A 13 -2.82 8.29 3.10
N TYR A 14 -3.07 7.96 4.37
CA TYR A 14 -2.08 7.52 5.35
C TYR A 14 -2.29 6.05 5.67
N LEU A 15 -1.19 5.29 5.67
CA LEU A 15 -1.19 3.84 5.84
C LEU A 15 -0.17 3.47 6.90
N ARG A 16 -0.49 2.47 7.72
CA ARG A 16 0.42 1.96 8.76
C ARG A 16 0.35 0.45 8.83
N LEU A 17 1.53 -0.14 8.95
CA LEU A 17 1.72 -1.54 9.27
C LEU A 17 2.47 -1.66 10.62
N ASP A 18 1.89 -2.41 11.56
CA ASP A 18 2.47 -2.77 12.87
C ASP A 18 3.11 -4.17 12.84
N CYS A 19 4.42 -4.22 12.67
CA CYS A 19 5.16 -5.45 12.41
C CYS A 19 5.61 -6.16 13.69
N TYR A 20 5.80 -7.48 13.63
CA TYR A 20 6.32 -8.25 14.78
C TYR A 20 7.76 -7.88 15.15
N ALA A 21 8.50 -7.32 14.20
CA ALA A 21 9.84 -6.81 14.37
C ALA A 21 9.96 -5.47 13.61
N ALA A 22 11.00 -4.70 13.94
CA ALA A 22 11.27 -3.43 13.28
C ALA A 22 11.30 -3.61 11.75
N PRO A 23 10.48 -2.86 10.99
CA PRO A 23 10.51 -2.93 9.54
C PRO A 23 11.92 -2.68 8.99
N GLY A 24 12.30 -3.42 7.96
CA GLY A 24 13.64 -3.35 7.37
C GLY A 24 14.76 -3.92 8.24
N SER A 25 14.48 -4.57 9.38
CA SER A 25 15.53 -5.16 10.23
C SER A 25 16.36 -6.24 9.52
N GLU A 26 15.80 -6.81 8.45
CA GLU A 26 16.46 -7.82 7.63
C GLU A 26 17.15 -7.20 6.40
N TRP A 27 16.94 -5.93 6.08
CA TRP A 27 17.66 -5.25 4.99
C TRP A 27 19.16 -5.09 5.33
N PRO A 28 20.07 -5.19 4.34
CA PRO A 28 19.80 -5.54 2.93
C PRO A 28 19.74 -7.05 2.66
N SER A 29 20.08 -7.91 3.63
CA SER A 29 20.40 -9.32 3.36
C SER A 29 19.22 -10.30 3.37
N GLY A 30 18.10 -9.92 3.97
CA GLY A 30 16.97 -10.79 4.26
C GLY A 30 15.68 -10.34 3.62
N ASN A 31 15.77 -9.42 2.64
CA ASN A 31 14.77 -8.97 1.67
C ASN A 31 13.36 -8.83 2.26
N ALA A 32 12.86 -7.61 2.38
CA ALA A 32 11.53 -7.36 2.95
C ALA A 32 10.77 -6.34 2.12
N ARG A 33 9.52 -6.67 1.78
CA ARG A 33 8.62 -5.79 1.04
C ARG A 33 7.32 -5.58 1.78
N TYR A 34 6.93 -4.31 1.92
CA TYR A 34 5.71 -3.89 2.61
C TYR A 34 4.72 -3.32 1.60
N LYS A 35 3.60 -4.00 1.35
CA LYS A 35 2.72 -3.70 0.21
C LYS A 35 1.31 -3.29 0.64
N TRP A 36 0.78 -2.30 -0.08
CA TRP A 36 -0.61 -1.89 -0.07
C TRP A 36 -1.17 -1.87 -1.50
N PHE A 37 -2.16 -2.72 -1.74
CA PHE A 37 -3.00 -2.69 -2.92
C PHE A 37 -4.16 -1.73 -2.69
N ILE A 38 -4.38 -0.87 -3.68
CA ILE A 38 -5.42 0.16 -3.66
C ILE A 38 -6.33 -0.11 -4.86
N ASP A 39 -7.57 -0.49 -4.55
CA ASP A 39 -8.65 -0.81 -5.48
C ASP A 39 -9.57 0.41 -5.59
N LEU A 40 -9.87 0.88 -6.79
CA LEU A 40 -10.66 2.09 -7.03
C LEU A 40 -12.07 1.81 -7.51
N ASP A 41 -12.30 0.66 -8.16
CA ASP A 41 -13.58 0.31 -8.79
C ASP A 41 -14.32 -0.83 -8.08
N ASN A 42 -13.72 -1.34 -7.00
CA ASN A 42 -14.28 -2.29 -6.06
C ASN A 42 -14.28 -3.76 -6.54
N ASN A 43 -13.40 -4.11 -7.47
CA ASN A 43 -13.34 -5.45 -8.08
C ASN A 43 -12.23 -6.36 -7.51
N LEU A 44 -11.38 -5.86 -6.60
CA LEU A 44 -10.26 -6.62 -6.03
C LEU A 44 -10.73 -7.92 -5.38
N TYR A 45 -10.01 -9.00 -5.70
CA TYR A 45 -10.20 -10.31 -5.08
C TYR A 45 -8.88 -11.04 -4.83
N VAL A 46 -8.93 -12.03 -3.95
CA VAL A 46 -7.78 -12.88 -3.62
C VAL A 46 -8.01 -14.28 -4.17
N SER A 47 -7.04 -14.83 -4.90
CA SER A 47 -7.12 -16.18 -5.44
C SER A 47 -5.75 -16.86 -5.44
N GLY A 48 -5.65 -18.02 -4.78
CA GLY A 48 -4.42 -18.80 -4.72
C GLY A 48 -3.22 -18.03 -4.13
N GLY A 49 -3.47 -17.10 -3.21
CA GLY A 49 -2.44 -16.24 -2.61
C GLY A 49 -2.05 -15.02 -3.45
N ASN A 50 -2.73 -14.78 -4.58
CA ASN A 50 -2.56 -13.59 -5.40
C ASN A 50 -3.64 -12.56 -5.06
N VAL A 51 -3.26 -11.29 -4.93
CA VAL A 51 -4.17 -10.15 -4.94
C VAL A 51 -4.33 -9.71 -6.39
N ILE A 52 -5.56 -9.63 -6.89
CA ILE A 52 -5.85 -9.42 -8.31
C ILE A 52 -6.88 -8.28 -8.43
N GLU A 53 -6.78 -7.52 -9.52
CA GLU A 53 -7.63 -6.35 -9.84
C GLU A 53 -7.48 -5.23 -8.80
N ALA A 54 -6.25 -4.85 -8.49
CA ALA A 54 -6.00 -3.57 -7.81
C ALA A 54 -5.47 -2.59 -8.85
N GLU A 55 -5.94 -1.35 -8.85
CA GLU A 55 -5.43 -0.34 -9.80
C GLU A 55 -4.04 0.14 -9.43
N TYR A 56 -3.70 0.15 -8.14
CA TYR A 56 -2.39 0.61 -7.67
C TYR A 56 -1.77 -0.32 -6.64
N LEU A 57 -0.44 -0.39 -6.67
CA LEU A 57 0.39 -1.06 -5.67
C LEU A 57 1.42 -0.06 -5.13
N LEU A 58 1.26 0.31 -3.87
CA LEU A 58 2.23 1.11 -3.11
C LEU A 58 3.08 0.16 -2.26
N PHE A 59 4.41 0.27 -2.33
CA PHE A 59 5.27 -0.55 -1.49
C PHE A 59 6.61 0.05 -1.13
N VAL A 60 7.21 -0.50 -0.07
CA VAL A 60 8.58 -0.19 0.35
C VAL A 60 9.43 -1.45 0.32
N GLU A 61 10.63 -1.35 -0.26
CA GLU A 61 11.70 -2.36 -0.24
C GLU A 61 13.09 -1.70 -0.33
N ASP A 62 14.17 -2.45 -0.10
CA ASP A 62 15.57 -2.00 -0.27
C ASP A 62 16.10 -2.51 -1.61
N THR A 63 15.84 -1.75 -2.68
CA THR A 63 16.11 -2.18 -4.06
C THR A 63 17.60 -2.12 -4.39
N ASP A 64 18.31 -1.13 -3.86
CA ASP A 64 19.71 -0.90 -4.15
C ASP A 64 20.68 -1.61 -3.16
N ASN A 65 20.12 -2.32 -2.17
CA ASN A 65 20.82 -3.09 -1.13
C ASN A 65 21.72 -2.22 -0.24
N ASN A 66 21.34 -0.98 0.01
CA ASN A 66 22.09 -0.06 0.86
C ASN A 66 21.66 -0.13 2.35
N GLY A 67 20.60 -0.87 2.67
CA GLY A 67 20.02 -1.01 4.02
C GLY A 67 18.96 0.04 4.37
N GLU A 68 18.63 0.94 3.43
CA GLU A 68 17.55 1.91 3.47
C GLU A 68 16.47 1.48 2.47
N GLY A 69 15.21 1.79 2.78
CA GLY A 69 14.11 1.45 1.87
C GLY A 69 13.78 2.59 0.91
N GLU A 70 13.24 2.24 -0.25
CA GLU A 70 12.64 3.15 -1.21
C GLU A 70 11.13 2.93 -1.32
N LEU A 71 10.39 3.99 -1.59
CA LEU A 71 8.94 3.94 -1.80
C LEU A 71 8.62 3.88 -3.30
N TYR A 72 7.77 2.93 -3.70
CA TYR A 72 7.33 2.75 -5.09
C TYR A 72 5.81 2.83 -5.20
N LEU A 73 5.34 3.39 -6.31
CA LEU A 73 3.93 3.32 -6.73
C LEU A 73 3.84 2.80 -8.16
N LEU A 74 3.13 1.69 -8.31
CA LEU A 74 2.80 1.09 -9.60
C LEU A 74 1.32 1.28 -9.86
N SER A 75 0.97 1.40 -11.13
CA SER A 75 -0.41 1.35 -11.62
C SER A 75 -0.53 0.16 -12.57
N ASP A 76 -1.63 -0.59 -12.49
CA ASP A 76 -1.92 -1.65 -13.47
C ASP A 76 -2.17 -1.03 -14.85
N ILE A 77 -1.10 -0.88 -15.63
CA ILE A 77 -1.13 -0.28 -16.96
C ILE A 77 -1.66 -1.23 -18.04
N THR A 78 -1.66 -2.53 -17.77
CA THR A 78 -2.10 -3.58 -18.71
C THR A 78 -3.57 -3.94 -18.53
N GLY A 79 -4.16 -3.61 -17.38
CA GLY A 79 -5.54 -3.90 -17.04
C GLY A 79 -5.81 -5.40 -16.92
N ASP A 80 -4.81 -6.17 -16.53
CA ASP A 80 -4.92 -7.62 -16.30
C ASP A 80 -4.91 -7.99 -14.81
N GLY A 81 -5.02 -6.98 -13.94
CA GLY A 81 -5.10 -7.11 -12.50
C GLY A 81 -3.78 -7.49 -11.85
N LYS A 82 -2.65 -7.21 -12.52
CA LYS A 82 -1.30 -7.59 -12.10
C LYS A 82 -0.33 -6.42 -12.21
N PHE A 83 0.86 -6.64 -11.64
CA PHE A 83 1.95 -5.65 -11.58
C PHE A 83 3.23 -6.21 -12.22
N ASP A 84 3.06 -7.02 -13.28
CA ASP A 84 4.16 -7.72 -13.96
C ASP A 84 5.09 -6.75 -14.74
N GLU A 85 4.68 -5.48 -14.91
CA GLU A 85 5.48 -4.39 -15.49
C GLU A 85 6.70 -3.99 -14.66
N TYR A 86 6.73 -4.38 -13.38
CA TYR A 86 7.91 -4.29 -12.52
C TYR A 86 8.92 -5.42 -12.79
N GLY A 87 8.66 -6.28 -13.77
CA GLY A 87 9.57 -7.32 -14.22
C GLY A 87 10.40 -6.94 -15.45
N PRO A 88 11.37 -7.79 -15.84
CA PRO A 88 11.84 -8.98 -15.14
C PRO A 88 12.72 -8.64 -13.92
N TRP A 89 12.86 -9.58 -12.97
CA TRP A 89 13.70 -9.40 -11.78
C TRP A 89 15.21 -9.60 -12.07
N PRO A 90 16.11 -8.73 -11.56
CA PRO A 90 15.82 -7.48 -10.85
C PRO A 90 15.22 -6.43 -11.81
N PRO A 91 14.26 -5.62 -11.34
CA PRO A 91 13.61 -4.59 -12.16
C PRO A 91 14.67 -3.69 -12.81
N SER A 92 14.69 -3.60 -14.13
CA SER A 92 15.63 -2.70 -14.81
C SER A 92 15.16 -1.24 -14.84
N ASN A 93 13.88 -1.02 -14.51
CA ASN A 93 13.14 0.23 -14.59
C ASN A 93 12.53 0.65 -13.25
N TYR A 94 12.98 0.12 -12.10
CA TYR A 94 12.42 0.47 -10.79
C TYR A 94 12.37 1.99 -10.55
N ALA A 95 13.38 2.72 -11.03
CA ALA A 95 13.48 4.16 -10.88
C ALA A 95 12.34 4.94 -11.58
N ALA A 96 11.60 4.32 -12.50
CA ALA A 96 10.42 4.91 -13.12
C ALA A 96 9.21 4.92 -12.17
N TYR A 97 9.22 4.07 -11.14
CA TYR A 97 8.13 3.90 -10.18
C TYR A 97 8.46 4.46 -8.79
N GLU A 98 9.73 4.80 -8.56
CA GLU A 98 10.21 5.32 -7.28
C GLU A 98 9.62 6.72 -7.01
N ILE A 99 9.07 6.89 -5.82
CA ILE A 99 8.56 8.16 -5.33
C ILE A 99 9.70 8.89 -4.61
N THR A 100 10.23 9.92 -5.27
CA THR A 100 11.28 10.80 -4.73
C THR A 100 10.77 12.17 -4.31
N ASP A 101 9.58 12.59 -4.77
CA ASP A 101 8.93 13.83 -4.35
C ASP A 101 8.09 13.58 -3.09
N VAL A 102 8.53 14.16 -1.97
CA VAL A 102 7.84 14.07 -0.67
C VAL A 102 6.42 14.63 -0.69
N ASN A 103 6.06 15.47 -1.66
CA ASN A 103 4.68 15.95 -1.80
C ASN A 103 3.77 14.90 -2.43
N VAL A 104 4.33 13.92 -3.14
CA VAL A 104 3.62 12.77 -3.71
C VAL A 104 3.45 11.70 -2.66
N GLY A 105 4.53 11.30 -1.98
CA GLY A 105 4.49 10.27 -0.95
C GLY A 105 5.83 10.12 -0.24
N ALA A 106 5.81 9.54 0.95
CA ALA A 106 7.00 9.10 1.66
C ALA A 106 6.64 8.02 2.67
N PHE A 107 7.65 7.43 3.30
CA PHE A 107 7.47 6.51 4.41
C PHE A 107 8.36 6.91 5.59
N ARG A 108 8.05 6.35 6.77
CA ARG A 108 8.93 6.39 7.94
C ARG A 108 8.82 5.09 8.72
N ILE A 109 9.93 4.68 9.32
CA ILE A 109 9.97 3.58 10.27
C ILE A 109 10.08 4.15 11.67
N THR A 110 9.25 3.68 12.60
CA THR A 110 9.29 4.08 14.01
C THR A 110 9.00 2.86 14.86
N GLU A 111 10.00 2.39 15.61
CA GLU A 111 9.91 1.13 16.34
C GLU A 111 9.51 -0.01 15.40
N ASN A 112 8.34 -0.62 15.63
CA ASN A 112 7.79 -1.70 14.84
C ASN A 112 6.82 -1.23 13.74
N PHE A 113 6.62 0.08 13.59
CA PHE A 113 5.72 0.64 12.61
C PHE A 113 6.45 1.04 11.34
N ILE A 114 5.86 0.71 10.19
CA ILE A 114 6.12 1.38 8.93
C ILE A 114 4.89 2.18 8.54
N ASP A 115 5.04 3.50 8.54
CA ASP A 115 4.04 4.46 8.10
C ASP A 115 4.35 4.85 6.66
N MET A 116 3.33 4.89 5.80
CA MET A 116 3.42 5.40 4.43
C MET A 116 2.34 6.44 4.22
N TYR A 117 2.57 7.39 3.32
CA TYR A 117 1.50 8.22 2.80
C TYR A 117 1.64 8.41 1.29
N ILE A 118 0.51 8.62 0.64
CA ILE A 118 0.42 8.88 -0.80
C ILE A 118 -0.64 9.94 -1.07
N SER A 119 -0.35 10.86 -1.99
CA SER A 119 -1.26 11.92 -2.39
C SER A 119 -2.44 11.36 -3.18
N TRP A 120 -3.65 11.89 -2.94
CA TRP A 120 -4.82 11.53 -3.73
C TRP A 120 -4.64 11.85 -5.22
N SER A 121 -3.90 12.91 -5.54
CA SER A 121 -3.57 13.25 -6.93
C SER A 121 -2.78 12.16 -7.66
N ALA A 122 -1.88 11.45 -6.96
CA ALA A 122 -1.13 10.34 -7.55
C ALA A 122 -2.00 9.12 -7.86
N LEU A 123 -3.12 8.98 -7.15
CA LEU A 123 -4.10 7.91 -7.34
C LEU A 123 -5.27 8.34 -8.26
N GLY A 124 -5.16 9.48 -8.94
CA GLY A 124 -6.23 9.99 -9.82
C GLY A 124 -7.41 10.64 -9.09
N SER A 125 -7.31 10.88 -7.78
CA SER A 125 -8.34 11.48 -6.91
C SER A 125 -9.67 10.72 -6.94
N PRO A 126 -9.68 9.44 -6.52
CA PRO A 126 -10.85 8.60 -6.57
C PRO A 126 -11.90 9.02 -5.54
N SER A 127 -13.18 8.76 -5.84
CA SER A 127 -14.32 8.96 -4.93
C SER A 127 -14.66 7.75 -4.05
N SER A 128 -13.97 6.64 -4.27
CA SER A 128 -14.10 5.40 -3.51
C SER A 128 -12.81 4.61 -3.61
N TYR A 129 -12.46 3.88 -2.56
CA TYR A 129 -11.30 3.00 -2.60
C TYR A 129 -11.43 1.81 -1.64
N GLY A 130 -10.76 0.73 -2.00
CA GLY A 130 -10.52 -0.47 -1.21
C GLY A 130 -9.04 -0.59 -0.87
N LEU A 131 -8.72 -1.06 0.33
CA LEU A 131 -7.34 -1.30 0.76
C LEU A 131 -7.12 -2.78 1.09
N TYR A 132 -6.01 -3.34 0.60
CA TYR A 132 -5.55 -4.67 0.94
C TYR A 132 -4.03 -4.63 1.16
N TRP A 133 -3.53 -5.22 2.25
CA TRP A 133 -2.10 -5.23 2.54
C TRP A 133 -1.57 -6.65 2.51
N VAL A 134 -0.31 -6.77 2.10
CA VAL A 134 0.48 -8.00 2.27
C VAL A 134 1.94 -7.64 2.50
N THR A 135 2.72 -8.57 3.05
CA THR A 135 4.18 -8.44 3.18
C THR A 135 4.85 -9.71 2.65
N ASP A 136 6.05 -9.60 2.09
CA ASP A 136 6.83 -10.77 1.64
C ASP A 136 8.34 -10.52 1.67
N GLN A 137 9.12 -11.51 1.22
CA GLN A 137 10.57 -11.44 1.11
C GLN A 137 11.07 -11.01 -0.28
N GLU A 138 10.48 -9.94 -0.84
CA GLU A 138 10.71 -9.45 -2.20
C GLU A 138 10.43 -10.51 -3.27
N ASN A 139 9.30 -11.20 -3.14
CA ASN A 139 8.89 -12.23 -4.10
C ASN A 139 8.84 -11.62 -5.52
N PRO A 140 9.45 -12.26 -6.54
CA PRO A 140 9.37 -11.78 -7.93
C PRO A 140 7.93 -11.57 -8.43
N ASN A 141 6.96 -12.29 -7.85
CA ASN A 141 5.54 -12.05 -8.09
C ASN A 141 5.01 -11.02 -7.09
N LEU A 142 4.99 -9.74 -7.49
CA LEU A 142 4.57 -8.62 -6.63
C LEU A 142 3.17 -8.78 -6.05
N ASN A 143 2.28 -9.43 -6.80
CA ASN A 143 0.89 -9.63 -6.40
C ASN A 143 0.68 -10.81 -5.43
N GLN A 144 1.74 -11.48 -4.99
CA GLN A 144 1.66 -12.63 -4.07
C GLN A 144 2.14 -12.31 -2.66
N ALA A 145 1.72 -13.11 -1.68
CA ALA A 145 2.34 -13.14 -0.36
C ALA A 145 2.25 -14.53 0.27
N PRO A 146 3.10 -14.85 1.26
CA PRO A 146 2.91 -16.00 2.14
C PRO A 146 1.54 -15.92 2.83
N THR A 147 0.90 -17.07 3.05
CA THR A 147 -0.47 -17.16 3.60
C THR A 147 -0.62 -16.61 5.02
N THR A 148 0.48 -16.40 5.75
CA THR A 148 0.51 -15.85 7.12
C THR A 148 0.94 -14.37 7.18
N ASP A 149 1.30 -13.79 6.04
CA ASP A 149 1.78 -12.41 5.90
C ASP A 149 0.84 -11.59 5.01
N SER A 150 -0.45 -11.89 5.12
CA SER A 150 -1.57 -11.15 4.54
C SER A 150 -2.65 -10.95 5.58
N ARG A 151 -3.64 -10.10 5.28
CA ARG A 151 -4.82 -9.92 6.15
C ARG A 151 -5.53 -11.26 6.38
N ASP A 152 -6.04 -11.47 7.60
CA ASP A 152 -6.85 -12.65 7.96
C ASP A 152 -8.20 -12.71 7.21
N GLU A 153 -8.67 -11.57 6.69
CA GLU A 153 -9.94 -11.42 5.98
C GLU A 153 -9.70 -11.26 4.48
N GLU A 154 -10.31 -12.13 3.65
CA GLU A 154 -10.17 -12.13 2.18
C GLU A 154 -10.81 -10.90 1.48
N ILE A 155 -11.53 -10.06 2.20
CA ILE A 155 -12.26 -8.91 1.65
C ILE A 155 -11.50 -7.62 1.99
N ALA A 156 -11.18 -6.79 0.99
CA ALA A 156 -10.54 -5.48 1.17
C ALA A 156 -11.32 -4.56 2.15
N ILE A 157 -10.62 -3.63 2.80
CA ILE A 157 -11.26 -2.59 3.61
C ILE A 157 -11.95 -1.63 2.63
N ARG A 158 -13.28 -1.67 2.57
CA ARG A 158 -14.09 -0.85 1.68
C ARG A 158 -14.37 0.50 2.36
N VAL A 159 -13.87 1.61 1.81
CA VAL A 159 -14.19 2.95 2.30
C VAL A 159 -15.07 3.64 1.26
N HIS A 160 -16.32 3.91 1.67
CA HIS A 160 -17.24 4.72 0.89
C HIS A 160 -17.23 6.14 1.45
N ASP A 161 -17.06 7.14 0.59
CA ASP A 161 -17.27 8.54 0.96
C ASP A 161 -18.72 8.73 1.44
N VAL A 162 -18.93 8.74 2.76
CA VAL A 162 -20.04 9.49 3.32
C VAL A 162 -19.52 10.92 3.35
N ALA A 163 -19.77 11.67 2.28
CA ALA A 163 -19.56 13.11 2.23
C ALA A 163 -19.91 13.68 3.61
N ALA A 164 -18.95 14.36 4.25
CA ALA A 164 -19.06 14.78 5.65
C ALA A 164 -20.45 15.37 5.90
N VAL A 165 -21.33 14.59 6.53
CA VAL A 165 -22.55 15.14 7.08
C VAL A 165 -22.06 15.98 8.23
N SER A 166 -21.89 17.28 7.96
CA SER A 166 -21.77 18.29 8.99
C SER A 166 -22.90 18.04 9.97
N GLN A 167 -22.59 17.40 11.10
CA GLN A 167 -23.48 17.40 12.24
C GLN A 167 -23.42 18.83 12.76
N VAL A 168 -24.30 19.67 12.23
CA VAL A 168 -24.69 20.89 12.92
C VAL A 168 -25.35 20.39 14.20
N ALA A 169 -24.62 20.46 15.31
CA ALA A 169 -25.20 20.25 16.62
C ALA A 169 -26.31 21.28 16.77
N ASP A 170 -27.56 20.82 16.75
CA ASP A 170 -28.71 21.64 17.05
C ASP A 170 -28.60 22.07 18.51
N MET A 171 -28.05 23.26 18.75
CA MET A 171 -28.19 23.92 20.04
C MET A 171 -29.65 24.37 20.16
N THR A 172 -30.51 23.47 20.60
CA THR A 172 -31.83 23.81 21.15
C THR A 172 -31.91 23.37 22.60
N SER A 173 -31.60 24.35 23.47
CA SER A 173 -32.21 24.67 24.77
C SER A 173 -32.66 23.54 25.71
N VAL A 174 -32.05 23.51 26.90
CA VAL A 174 -32.77 23.36 28.18
C VAL A 174 -32.30 24.45 29.14
#